data_AF-A0A5B7JQU4-F1
#
_entry.id   AF-A0A5B7JQU4-F1
#
_cell.length_a   1.000
_cell.length_b   1.000
_cell.length_c   1.000
_cell.angle_alpha   90.00
_cell.angle_beta   90.00
_cell.angle_gamma   90.00
#
_symmetry.space_group_name_H-M   'P 1'
#
loop_
_entity.id
_entity.type
_entity.pdbx_description
1 polymer ?
#
loop_
_entity_poly.entity_id
_entity_poly.type
_entity_poly.pdbx_seq_one_letter_code
_entity_poly.pdbx_strand_id
1 'polypeptide(L)'
;MEKREPIMPSNHFIKTFFESFAEDPIFNSVDKEKEGDVDETENQPGKNATNNGYMKAKKHLQDGNYGSIIECCQNELANPLTPYKVESLLLRATLYQLRGESKKAMDDLTALINIENSPLKMKVNALVKRGSLFMQHEKVDDSLRDFDKAALLDPLNSDVFHHRGQV
;
A
#
# COMPACT_ATOMS: atom_id res chain seq x y z
N MET A 1 19.03 -12.56 23.32
CA MET A 1 17.82 -11.75 23.13
C MET A 1 16.90 -12.54 22.23
N GLU A 2 15.83 -13.12 22.78
CA GLU A 2 14.79 -13.76 21.98
C GLU A 2 14.18 -12.72 21.04
N LYS A 3 14.19 -13.02 19.73
CA LYS A 3 13.59 -12.16 18.72
C LYS A 3 12.07 -12.17 18.94
N ARG A 4 11.55 -11.14 19.63
CA ARG A 4 10.11 -10.93 19.72
C ARG A 4 9.56 -10.82 18.32
N GLU A 5 8.57 -11.66 18.01
CA GLU A 5 7.89 -11.56 16.73
C GLU A 5 7.18 -10.21 16.67
N PRO A 6 7.33 -9.47 15.55
CA PRO A 6 6.66 -8.20 15.42
C PRO A 6 5.14 -8.44 15.43
N ILE A 7 4.38 -7.63 16.17
CA ILE A 7 2.93 -7.77 16.31
C ILE A 7 2.28 -6.58 15.61
N MET A 8 1.11 -6.80 15.01
CA MET A 8 0.33 -5.70 14.44
C MET A 8 -0.02 -4.68 15.53
N PRO A 9 0.08 -3.37 15.25
CA PRO A 9 -0.44 -2.34 16.15
C PRO A 9 -1.97 -2.44 16.27
N SER A 10 -2.55 -1.63 17.16
CA SER A 10 -4.01 -1.63 17.38
C SER A 10 -4.78 -1.29 16.09
N ASN A 11 -5.97 -1.87 15.92
CA ASN A 11 -6.82 -1.61 14.75
C ASN A 11 -7.14 -0.12 14.58
N HIS A 12 -7.30 0.61 15.69
CA HIS A 12 -7.52 2.06 15.65
C HIS A 12 -6.31 2.79 15.05
N PHE A 13 -5.11 2.48 15.53
CA PHE A 13 -3.87 3.06 14.99
C PHE A 13 -3.70 2.77 13.49
N ILE A 14 -3.98 1.53 13.08
CA ILE A 14 -3.88 1.14 11.66
C ILE A 14 -4.88 1.93 10.82
N LYS A 15 -6.13 2.07 11.29
CA LYS A 15 -7.14 2.86 10.59
C LYS A 15 -6.72 4.33 10.44
N THR A 16 -6.29 4.96 11.54
CA THR A 16 -5.80 6.34 11.52
C THR A 16 -4.58 6.52 10.63
N PHE A 17 -3.71 5.50 10.54
CA PHE A 17 -2.60 5.52 9.60
C PHE A 17 -3.09 5.53 8.15
N PHE A 18 -4.06 4.68 7.77
CA PHE A 18 -4.63 4.72 6.42
C PHE A 18 -5.31 6.07 6.13
N GLU A 19 -6.04 6.63 7.10
CA GLU A 19 -6.68 7.94 7.00
C GLU A 19 -5.67 9.11 6.81
N SER A 20 -4.39 8.90 7.13
CA SER A 20 -3.33 9.91 6.88
C SER A 20 -2.89 10.01 5.42
N PHE A 21 -3.29 9.06 4.57
CA PHE A 21 -3.04 9.06 3.13
C PHE A 21 -4.35 9.30 2.36
N ALA A 22 -4.66 10.56 2.08
CA ALA A 22 -5.90 10.95 1.41
C ALA A 22 -5.99 10.43 -0.04
N GLU A 23 -4.86 10.19 -0.69
CA GLU A 23 -4.76 9.69 -2.07
C GLU A 23 -4.35 8.21 -2.13
N ASP A 24 -4.51 7.44 -1.04
CA ASP A 24 -4.22 6.01 -1.06
C ASP A 24 -5.19 5.24 -1.97
N PRO A 25 -4.70 4.66 -3.08
CA PRO A 25 -5.57 4.08 -4.09
C PRO A 25 -6.27 2.81 -3.61
N ILE A 26 -5.68 2.07 -2.67
CA ILE A 26 -6.28 0.83 -2.15
C ILE A 26 -7.34 1.18 -1.12
N PHE A 27 -7.01 2.06 -0.16
CA PHE A 27 -7.95 2.45 0.88
C PHE A 27 -9.16 3.19 0.32
N ASN A 28 -8.96 4.14 -0.60
CA ASN A 28 -10.05 4.86 -1.26
C ASN A 28 -10.96 3.93 -2.09
N SER A 29 -10.40 2.86 -2.68
CA SER A 29 -11.21 1.84 -3.37
C SER A 29 -12.10 1.04 -2.41
N VAL A 30 -11.63 0.82 -1.18
CA VAL A 30 -12.34 0.10 -0.14
C VAL A 30 -13.46 0.94 0.45
N ASP A 31 -13.21 2.23 0.71
CA ASP A 31 -14.19 3.11 1.33
C ASP A 31 -15.35 3.44 0.38
N LYS A 32 -15.08 3.67 -0.91
CA LYS A 32 -16.14 3.85 -1.93
C LYS A 32 -17.08 2.65 -2.03
N GLU A 33 -16.54 1.43 -1.92
CA GLU A 33 -17.36 0.21 -1.92
C GLU A 33 -18.24 0.07 -0.66
N LYS A 34 -17.83 0.66 0.47
CA LYS A 34 -18.64 0.67 1.71
C LYS A 34 -19.79 1.67 1.65
N GLU A 35 -19.61 2.78 0.94
CA GLU A 35 -20.60 3.86 0.85
C GLU A 35 -21.75 3.58 -0.15
N GLY A 36 -21.68 2.48 -0.91
CA GLY A 36 -22.78 2.02 -1.76
C GLY A 36 -22.91 2.73 -3.11
N ASP A 37 -21.99 3.64 -3.47
CA ASP A 37 -21.88 4.21 -4.81
C ASP A 37 -21.15 3.22 -5.73
N VAL A 38 -21.89 2.19 -6.18
CA VAL A 38 -21.46 1.31 -7.26
C VAL A 38 -21.63 2.08 -8.56
N ASP A 39 -20.61 2.80 -9.01
CA ASP A 39 -20.49 3.08 -10.43
C ASP A 39 -20.04 1.78 -11.11
N GLU A 40 -20.94 1.18 -11.89
CA GLU A 40 -20.78 -0.10 -12.60
C GLU A 40 -19.69 -0.06 -13.70
N THR A 41 -18.74 0.89 -13.66
CA THR A 41 -17.75 1.11 -14.72
C THR A 41 -16.47 0.29 -14.60
N GLU A 42 -16.27 -0.49 -13.53
CA GLU A 42 -15.17 -1.47 -13.45
C GLU A 42 -15.57 -2.91 -13.82
N ASN A 43 -16.70 -3.09 -14.52
CA ASN A 43 -17.08 -4.37 -15.10
C ASN A 43 -16.28 -4.64 -16.40
N GLN A 44 -14.97 -4.82 -16.26
CA GLN A 44 -14.18 -5.47 -17.32
C GLN A 44 -14.54 -6.96 -17.34
N PRO A 45 -14.97 -7.51 -18.50
CA PRO A 45 -15.47 -8.86 -18.63
C PRO A 45 -14.30 -9.85 -18.48
N GLY A 46 -14.04 -10.27 -17.24
CA GLY A 46 -12.94 -11.15 -16.86
C GLY A 46 -12.66 -11.20 -15.35
N LYS A 47 -13.14 -10.23 -14.56
CA LYS A 47 -12.91 -10.13 -13.10
C LYS A 47 -13.87 -10.93 -12.21
N ASN A 48 -14.51 -11.99 -12.71
CA ASN A 48 -15.18 -12.98 -11.86
C ASN A 48 -14.14 -13.96 -11.26
N ALA A 49 -13.32 -13.48 -10.32
CA ALA A 49 -12.40 -14.32 -9.55
C ALA A 49 -12.82 -14.33 -8.09
N THR A 50 -13.85 -15.12 -7.78
CA THR A 50 -14.43 -15.32 -6.44
C THR A 50 -13.47 -15.97 -5.42
N ASN A 51 -12.15 -16.00 -5.64
CA ASN A 51 -11.20 -16.65 -4.72
C ASN A 51 -9.71 -16.26 -4.88
N ASN A 52 -9.37 -15.04 -5.27
CA ASN A 52 -7.96 -14.61 -5.28
C ASN A 52 -7.50 -14.14 -3.87
N GLY A 53 -6.19 -14.15 -3.61
CA GLY A 53 -5.60 -13.71 -2.36
C GLY A 53 -5.76 -12.21 -2.13
N TYR A 54 -5.68 -11.39 -3.18
CA TYR A 54 -5.86 -9.94 -3.04
C TYR A 54 -7.28 -9.52 -2.62
N MET A 55 -8.34 -10.11 -3.18
CA MET A 55 -9.72 -9.76 -2.77
C MET A 55 -10.00 -10.20 -1.33
N LYS A 56 -9.40 -11.32 -0.87
CA LYS A 56 -9.44 -11.69 0.55
C LYS A 56 -8.72 -10.66 1.41
N ALA A 57 -7.55 -10.20 0.99
CA ALA A 57 -6.81 -9.14 1.67
C ALA A 57 -7.63 -7.83 1.74
N LYS A 58 -8.29 -7.46 0.63
CA LYS A 58 -9.18 -6.30 0.55
C LYS A 58 -10.40 -6.42 1.47
N LYS A 59 -11.02 -7.61 1.54
CA LYS A 59 -12.09 -7.89 2.49
C LYS A 59 -11.62 -7.79 3.95
N HIS A 60 -10.45 -8.35 4.25
CA HIS A 60 -9.86 -8.21 5.59
C HIS A 60 -9.53 -6.74 5.94
N LEU A 61 -9.12 -5.94 4.96
CA LEU A 61 -8.95 -4.50 5.12
C LEU A 61 -10.29 -3.80 5.43
N GLN A 62 -11.37 -4.17 4.73
CA GLN A 62 -12.72 -3.69 5.00
C GLN A 62 -13.19 -4.00 6.42
N ASP A 63 -12.99 -5.26 6.86
CA ASP A 63 -13.40 -5.78 8.16
C ASP A 63 -12.51 -5.31 9.33
N GLY A 64 -11.38 -4.64 9.04
CA GLY A 64 -10.38 -4.27 10.05
C GLY A 64 -9.58 -5.45 10.60
N ASN A 65 -9.57 -6.57 9.87
CA ASN A 65 -8.87 -7.82 10.21
C ASN A 65 -7.45 -7.82 9.62
N TYR A 66 -6.59 -6.92 10.08
CA TYR A 66 -5.29 -6.67 9.46
C TYR A 66 -4.28 -7.83 9.55
N GLY A 67 -4.44 -8.74 10.52
CA GLY A 67 -3.49 -9.84 10.77
C GLY A 67 -3.36 -10.82 9.60
N SER A 68 -4.43 -11.07 8.86
CA SER A 68 -4.46 -12.04 7.75
C SER A 68 -4.09 -11.43 6.39
N ILE A 69 -3.98 -10.08 6.31
CA ILE A 69 -3.73 -9.38 5.05
C ILE A 69 -2.38 -9.76 4.45
N ILE A 70 -1.33 -9.83 5.29
CA ILE A 70 0.03 -10.15 4.85
C ILE A 70 0.06 -11.54 4.19
N GLU A 71 -0.57 -12.53 4.82
CA GLU A 71 -0.63 -13.90 4.30
C GLU A 71 -1.42 -13.97 2.98
N CYS A 72 -2.57 -13.29 2.92
CA CYS A 72 -3.39 -13.21 1.72
C CYS A 72 -2.61 -12.60 0.54
N CYS A 73 -1.87 -11.51 0.77
CA CYS A 73 -1.01 -10.88 -0.24
C CYS A 73 0.16 -11.79 -0.62
N GLN A 74 0.76 -12.52 0.33
CA GLN A 74 1.84 -13.45 0.05
C GLN A 74 1.38 -14.61 -0.83
N ASN A 75 0.21 -15.16 -0.57
CA ASN A 75 -0.39 -16.21 -1.39
C ASN A 75 -0.70 -15.71 -2.80
N GLU A 76 -1.16 -14.45 -2.95
CA GLU A 76 -1.38 -13.85 -4.27
C GLU A 76 -0.06 -13.69 -5.04
N LEU A 77 0.98 -13.18 -4.38
CA LEU A 77 2.29 -12.93 -4.97
C LEU A 77 3.07 -14.21 -5.30
N ALA A 78 2.66 -15.36 -4.77
CA ALA A 78 3.20 -16.66 -5.17
C ALA A 78 2.82 -17.04 -6.62
N ASN A 79 1.73 -16.47 -7.14
CA ASN A 79 1.35 -16.62 -8.55
C ASN A 79 2.01 -15.51 -9.40
N PRO A 80 3.00 -15.82 -10.25
CA PRO A 80 3.69 -14.79 -11.04
C PRO A 80 2.80 -14.10 -12.08
N LEU A 81 1.67 -14.72 -12.47
CA LEU A 81 0.73 -14.21 -13.46
C LEU A 81 -0.46 -13.47 -12.83
N THR A 82 -0.41 -13.19 -11.52
CA THR A 82 -1.49 -12.44 -10.88
C THR A 82 -1.63 -11.03 -11.48
N PRO A 83 -2.86 -10.61 -11.84
CA PRO A 83 -3.12 -9.23 -12.23
C PRO A 83 -3.04 -8.26 -11.03
N TYR A 84 -3.13 -8.76 -9.79
CA TYR A 84 -3.14 -7.96 -8.56
C TYR A 84 -1.77 -7.83 -7.90
N LYS A 85 -0.70 -7.98 -8.69
CA LYS A 85 0.68 -7.96 -8.18
C LYS A 85 1.02 -6.62 -7.55
N VAL A 86 0.66 -5.52 -8.21
CA VAL A 86 0.99 -4.16 -7.75
C VAL A 86 0.26 -3.85 -6.45
N GLU A 87 -1.03 -4.16 -6.40
CA GLU A 87 -1.89 -3.90 -5.25
C GLU A 87 -1.50 -4.74 -4.04
N SER A 88 -1.15 -6.01 -4.27
CA SER A 88 -0.68 -6.91 -3.21
C SER A 88 0.66 -6.46 -2.65
N LEU A 89 1.60 -6.00 -3.49
CA LEU A 89 2.88 -5.44 -3.02
C LEU A 89 2.66 -4.19 -2.18
N LEU A 90 1.82 -3.26 -2.64
CA LEU A 90 1.57 -2.01 -1.93
C LEU A 90 0.90 -2.22 -0.58
N LEU A 91 -0.16 -3.04 -0.57
CA LEU A 91 -0.89 -3.34 0.66
C LEU A 91 0.02 -4.07 1.65
N ARG A 92 0.73 -5.12 1.20
CA ARG A 92 1.64 -5.87 2.07
C ARG A 92 2.77 -5.01 2.61
N ALA A 93 3.38 -4.15 1.78
CA ALA A 93 4.40 -3.21 2.24
C ALA A 93 3.88 -2.28 3.34
N THR A 94 2.67 -1.75 3.17
CA THR A 94 2.03 -0.87 4.15
C THR A 94 1.84 -1.59 5.49
N LEU A 95 1.38 -2.84 5.46
CA LEU A 95 1.20 -3.65 6.67
C LEU A 95 2.56 -4.01 7.30
N TYR A 96 3.60 -4.32 6.50
CA TYR A 96 4.95 -4.52 7.02
C TYR A 96 5.51 -3.26 7.69
N GLN A 97 5.29 -2.08 7.12
CA GLN A 97 5.68 -0.81 7.74
C GLN A 97 5.01 -0.63 9.10
N LEU A 98 3.69 -0.84 9.18
CA LEU A 98 2.93 -0.76 10.43
C LEU A 98 3.38 -1.78 11.48
N ARG A 99 3.81 -2.96 11.05
CA ARG A 99 4.33 -4.02 11.91
C ARG A 99 5.79 -3.79 12.33
N GLY A 100 6.44 -2.73 11.84
CA GLY A 100 7.87 -2.43 12.10
C GLY A 100 8.85 -3.27 11.28
N GLU A 101 8.37 -4.00 10.28
CA GLU A 101 9.18 -4.81 9.37
C GLU A 101 9.72 -3.97 8.19
N SER A 102 10.40 -2.85 8.50
CA SER A 102 10.80 -1.84 7.50
C SER A 102 11.58 -2.42 6.32
N LYS A 103 12.45 -3.41 6.53
CA LYS A 103 13.21 -4.03 5.43
C LYS A 103 12.29 -4.69 4.40
N LYS A 104 11.30 -5.47 4.85
CA LYS A 104 10.36 -6.13 3.94
C LYS A 104 9.46 -5.11 3.23
N ALA A 105 9.04 -4.06 3.93
CA ALA A 105 8.30 -2.96 3.33
C ALA A 105 9.12 -2.27 2.22
N MET A 106 10.40 -1.97 2.49
CA MET A 106 11.32 -1.39 1.49
C MET A 106 11.48 -2.28 0.26
N ASP A 107 11.61 -3.59 0.45
CA ASP A 107 11.75 -4.57 -0.64
C ASP A 107 10.49 -4.58 -1.52
N ASP A 108 9.30 -4.65 -0.93
CA ASP A 108 8.03 -4.65 -1.65
C ASP A 108 7.76 -3.33 -2.39
N LEU A 109 8.03 -2.18 -1.75
CA LEU A 109 7.87 -0.86 -2.38
C LEU A 109 8.83 -0.68 -3.55
N THR A 110 10.08 -1.12 -3.38
CA THR A 110 11.09 -1.05 -4.45
C THR A 110 10.71 -1.95 -5.61
N ALA A 111 10.24 -3.17 -5.34
CA ALA A 111 9.74 -4.07 -6.36
C ALA A 111 8.57 -3.42 -7.14
N LEU A 112 7.62 -2.78 -6.45
CA LEU A 112 6.49 -2.09 -7.08
C LEU A 112 6.93 -0.93 -7.99
N ILE A 113 7.81 -0.05 -7.48
CA ILE A 113 8.30 1.12 -8.22
C ILE A 113 9.01 0.72 -9.50
N ASN A 114 9.72 -0.41 -9.49
CA ASN A 114 10.44 -0.96 -10.63
C ASN A 114 9.55 -1.67 -11.67
N ILE A 115 8.25 -1.87 -11.41
CA ILE A 115 7.33 -2.39 -12.42
C ILE A 115 7.03 -1.28 -13.43
N GLU A 116 7.41 -1.49 -14.70
CA GLU A 116 7.27 -0.49 -15.76
C GLU A 116 5.80 -0.04 -15.93
N ASN A 117 4.90 -1.02 -16.07
CA ASN A 117 3.47 -0.80 -16.34
C ASN A 117 2.59 -0.74 -15.08
N SER A 118 3.13 -0.35 -13.92
CA SER A 118 2.29 -0.20 -12.72
C SER A 118 1.44 1.08 -12.80
N PRO A 119 0.17 1.04 -12.34
CA PRO A 119 -0.70 2.22 -12.31
C PRO A 119 -0.05 3.41 -11.61
N LEU A 120 -0.19 4.60 -12.20
CA LEU A 120 0.47 5.82 -11.73
C LEU A 120 0.21 6.09 -10.24
N LYS A 121 -1.05 6.02 -9.79
CA LYS A 121 -1.43 6.25 -8.39
C LYS A 121 -0.76 5.27 -7.43
N MET A 122 -0.62 4.00 -7.82
CA MET A 122 0.07 2.99 -7.01
C MET A 122 1.57 3.29 -6.90
N LYS A 123 2.19 3.69 -8.02
CA LYS A 123 3.61 4.04 -8.06
C LYS A 123 3.92 5.29 -7.22
N VAL A 124 3.09 6.32 -7.30
CA VAL A 124 3.20 7.54 -6.50
C VAL A 124 3.05 7.24 -5.01
N ASN A 125 1.99 6.52 -4.63
CA ASN A 125 1.76 6.14 -3.24
C ASN A 125 2.91 5.28 -2.67
N ALA A 126 3.49 4.37 -3.49
CA ALA A 126 4.66 3.60 -3.11
C ALA A 126 5.91 4.47 -2.88
N LEU A 127 6.16 5.48 -3.73
CA LEU A 127 7.24 6.45 -3.55
C LEU A 127 7.06 7.25 -2.27
N VAL A 128 5.84 7.73 -1.98
CA VAL A 128 5.54 8.46 -0.75
C VAL A 128 5.82 7.59 0.48
N LYS A 129 5.30 6.35 0.52
CA LYS A 129 5.52 5.44 1.67
C LYS A 129 7.00 5.08 1.82
N ARG A 130 7.74 4.89 0.72
CA ARG A 130 9.19 4.60 0.77
C ARG A 130 9.99 5.82 1.23
N GLY A 131 9.61 7.02 0.79
CA GLY A 131 10.14 8.29 1.29
C GLY A 131 9.94 8.45 2.80
N SER A 132 8.74 8.16 3.30
CA SER A 132 8.44 8.18 4.74
C SER A 132 9.24 7.13 5.52
N LEU A 133 9.44 5.93 4.96
CA LEU A 133 10.33 4.92 5.55
C LEU A 133 11.78 5.40 5.59
N PHE A 134 12.29 6.03 4.53
CA PHE A 134 13.63 6.60 4.54
C PHE A 134 13.80 7.66 5.63
N MET A 135 12.80 8.51 5.86
CA MET A 135 12.81 9.46 6.99
C MET A 135 12.87 8.77 8.34
N GLN A 136 12.08 7.71 8.56
CA GLN A 136 12.12 6.93 9.79
C GLN A 136 13.50 6.30 10.07
N HIS A 137 14.31 6.11 9.02
CA HIS A 137 15.69 5.62 9.10
C HIS A 137 16.74 6.73 8.94
N GLU A 138 16.35 8.00 9.10
CA GLU A 138 17.22 9.18 9.03
C GLU A 138 17.94 9.35 7.67
N LYS A 139 17.42 8.73 6.60
CA LYS A 139 17.94 8.82 5.23
C LYS A 139 17.26 9.95 4.45
N VAL A 140 17.48 11.18 4.91
CA VAL A 140 16.80 12.38 4.40
C VAL A 140 16.97 12.57 2.89
N ASP A 141 18.19 12.40 2.36
CA ASP A 141 18.45 12.58 0.92
C ASP A 141 17.69 11.57 0.04
N ASP A 142 17.62 10.32 0.47
CA ASP A 142 16.87 9.28 -0.24
C ASP A 142 15.36 9.53 -0.18
N SER A 143 14.89 10.04 0.95
CA SER A 143 13.49 10.44 1.13
C SER A 143 13.09 11.57 0.17
N LEU A 144 13.87 12.66 0.15
CA LEU A 144 13.61 13.81 -0.73
C LEU A 144 13.60 13.40 -2.20
N ARG A 145 14.51 12.50 -2.62
CA ARG A 145 14.52 11.98 -3.99
C ARG A 145 13.23 11.23 -4.34
N ASP A 146 12.69 10.44 -3.43
CA ASP A 146 11.43 9.73 -3.68
C ASP A 146 10.24 10.68 -3.71
N PHE A 147 10.20 11.69 -2.83
CA PHE A 147 9.17 12.73 -2.86
C PHE A 147 9.23 13.59 -4.12
N ASP A 148 10.41 14.01 -4.56
CA ASP A 148 10.58 14.80 -5.77
C ASP A 148 10.16 14.00 -7.02
N LYS A 149 10.46 12.69 -7.06
CA LYS A 149 9.94 11.79 -8.10
C LYS A 149 8.43 11.66 -8.04
N ALA A 150 7.85 11.51 -6.86
CA ALA A 150 6.41 11.42 -6.67
C ALA A 150 5.70 12.70 -7.16
N ALA A 151 6.24 13.86 -6.81
CA ALA A 151 5.73 15.18 -7.23
C ALA A 151 5.83 15.39 -8.74
N LEU A 152 6.85 14.84 -9.40
CA LEU A 152 6.96 14.87 -10.86
C LEU A 152 5.91 13.98 -11.54
N LEU A 153 5.59 12.83 -10.95
CA LEU A 153 4.65 11.86 -11.51
C LEU A 153 3.18 12.28 -11.31
N ASP A 154 2.85 12.83 -10.14
CA ASP A 154 1.52 13.33 -9.82
C ASP A 154 1.62 14.65 -9.06
N PRO A 155 1.70 15.79 -9.78
CA PRO A 155 1.88 17.11 -9.19
C PRO A 155 0.69 17.60 -8.36
N LEU A 156 -0.45 16.91 -8.40
CA LEU A 156 -1.67 17.29 -7.67
C LEU A 156 -1.93 16.40 -6.46
N ASN A 157 -1.06 15.42 -6.20
CA ASN A 157 -1.20 14.50 -5.09
C ASN A 157 -0.91 15.19 -3.75
N SER A 158 -1.93 15.35 -2.90
CA SER A 158 -1.78 16.04 -1.60
C SER A 158 -0.84 15.30 -0.65
N ASP A 159 -0.83 13.96 -0.68
CA ASP A 159 -0.02 13.15 0.23
C ASP A 159 1.48 13.39 0.01
N VAL A 160 1.88 13.62 -1.25
CA VAL A 160 3.27 13.92 -1.60
C VAL A 160 3.76 15.16 -0.85
N PHE A 161 3.02 16.26 -0.91
CA PHE A 161 3.43 17.52 -0.26
C PHE A 161 3.26 17.47 1.25
N HIS A 162 2.23 16.78 1.74
CA HIS A 162 2.03 16.57 3.17
C HIS A 162 3.22 15.84 3.81
N HIS A 163 3.64 14.71 3.24
CA HIS A 163 4.76 13.93 3.77
C HIS A 163 6.11 14.57 3.49
N ARG A 164 6.29 15.22 2.33
CA ARG A 164 7.52 15.97 2.05
C ARG A 164 7.74 17.12 3.02
N GLY A 165 6.68 17.74 3.53
CA GLY A 165 6.77 18.80 4.54
C GLY A 165 7.10 18.31 5.96
N GLN A 166 7.10 17.00 6.21
CA GLN A 166 7.53 16.39 7.48
C GLN A 166 9.04 16.10 7.51
N VAL A 167 9.73 16.30 6.38
CA VAL A 167 11.18 16.22 6.24
C VAL A 167 11.84 17.47 6.78
#